data_AF-A0A9D6XT79-F1
#
_entry.id   AF-A0A9D6XT79-F1
#
_cell.length_a   1.000
_cell.length_b   1.000
_cell.length_c   1.000
_cell.angle_alpha   90.00
_cell.angle_beta   90.00
_cell.angle_gamma   90.00
#
_symmetry.space_group_name_H-M   'P 1'
#
loop_
_entity.id
_entity.type
_entity.pdbx_description
1 polymer ?
#
loop_
_entity_poly.entity_id
_entity_poly.type
_entity_poly.pdbx_seq_one_letter_code
_entity_poly.pdbx_strand_id
1 'polypeptide(L)'
;MKILERFAGQLPLAGTVAVLLLVGPRSVVAEDKAKARDLYREANTNFDRGQFKLAADTYKSAIAEDSQFGDAYHNLALANEMVDRKQAIEDWKKFIQVAEGREEYKFDVARIRARVQILESMPALPEAMQPARYVLEAGDYYWTISRNSEGEEWTEFPVKVFLGSAQQLKWQEGAREAFDTWAAVFPLQLVALSKQADIRLNWEGGYFEPGRVGEEEDWVQIKPDGEGFNARRIAVITVNLSAHWGKNDMRAIIAHELGHALGVKGHSDSKKDIMYMEKQDNRHSFRVPGFPLPITWRSLVKQPSQRDINTLIRLYNHPGSSVRFK
;
A
#
# COMPACT_ATOMS: atom_id res chain seq x y z
N MET A 1 -55.01 79.15 33.63
CA MET A 1 -53.69 78.52 33.86
C MET A 1 -53.90 77.28 34.71
N LYS A 2 -53.33 76.13 34.30
CA LYS A 2 -53.42 74.75 34.83
C LYS A 2 -54.57 73.82 34.31
N ILE A 3 -54.13 72.65 33.79
CA ILE A 3 -54.51 71.25 34.14
C ILE A 3 -55.42 70.39 33.20
N LEU A 4 -54.88 69.19 32.86
CA LEU A 4 -55.44 67.84 32.54
C LEU A 4 -56.15 67.57 31.19
N GLU A 5 -55.59 66.71 30.32
CA GLU A 5 -55.72 65.23 30.18
C GLU A 5 -57.02 64.72 29.50
N ARG A 6 -56.89 64.04 28.35
CA ARG A 6 -57.31 62.62 28.18
C ARG A 6 -56.95 62.03 26.80
N PHE A 7 -56.53 60.78 26.87
CA PHE A 7 -56.17 59.83 25.81
C PHE A 7 -57.33 59.44 24.87
N ALA A 8 -57.01 59.20 23.59
CA ALA A 8 -57.68 58.19 22.75
C ALA A 8 -56.70 57.67 21.68
N GLY A 9 -56.66 56.35 21.48
CA GLY A 9 -55.56 55.60 20.88
C GLY A 9 -55.39 55.71 19.36
N GLN A 10 -54.18 55.38 18.90
CA GLN A 10 -53.89 54.91 17.55
C GLN A 10 -52.92 53.72 17.62
N LEU A 11 -53.28 52.64 16.92
CA LEU A 11 -52.57 51.37 16.80
C LEU A 11 -51.19 51.54 16.14
N PRO A 12 -50.18 50.72 16.47
CA PRO A 12 -48.94 50.69 15.70
C PRO A 12 -49.14 49.88 14.41
N LEU A 13 -48.82 50.48 13.26
CA LEU A 13 -48.62 49.75 12.02
C LEU A 13 -47.39 48.85 12.18
N ALA A 14 -47.59 47.53 12.14
CA ALA A 14 -46.52 46.56 12.01
C ALA A 14 -45.89 46.68 10.61
N GLY A 15 -44.73 47.33 10.54
CA GLY A 15 -43.88 47.34 9.35
C GLY A 15 -43.13 46.02 9.25
N THR A 16 -43.65 45.09 8.44
CA THR A 16 -42.95 43.86 8.07
C THR A 16 -41.76 44.23 7.18
N VAL A 17 -40.54 44.25 7.73
CA VAL A 17 -39.31 44.32 6.93
C VAL A 17 -39.13 42.96 6.27
N ALA A 18 -39.58 42.83 5.02
CA ALA A 18 -39.21 41.71 4.18
C ALA A 18 -37.73 41.86 3.82
N VAL A 19 -36.86 41.14 4.53
CA VAL A 19 -35.47 40.94 4.12
C VAL A 19 -35.50 40.04 2.88
N LEU A 20 -35.52 40.66 1.70
CA LEU A 20 -35.30 39.98 0.43
C LEU A 20 -33.82 39.56 0.40
N LEU A 21 -33.53 38.31 0.75
CA LEU A 21 -32.22 37.69 0.49
C LEU A 21 -32.06 37.59 -1.04
N LEU A 22 -31.45 38.61 -1.64
CA LEU A 22 -31.02 38.62 -3.03
C LEU A 22 -29.90 37.57 -3.20
N VAL A 23 -30.29 36.34 -3.52
CA VAL A 23 -29.36 35.35 -4.08
C VAL A 23 -29.10 35.78 -5.53
N GLY A 24 -28.05 36.57 -5.73
CA GLY A 24 -27.62 36.96 -7.08
C GLY A 24 -27.19 35.74 -7.92
N PRO A 25 -27.29 35.80 -9.26
CA PRO A 25 -26.89 34.71 -10.13
C PRO A 25 -25.40 34.39 -9.93
N ARG A 26 -25.09 33.10 -9.71
CA ARG A 26 -23.70 32.63 -9.70
C ARG A 26 -23.11 32.79 -11.09
N SER A 27 -21.84 33.21 -11.18
CA SER A 27 -21.13 33.27 -12.46
C SER A 27 -20.80 31.86 -12.95
N VAL A 28 -20.78 31.66 -14.28
CA VAL A 28 -20.45 30.39 -14.93
C VAL A 28 -19.11 29.84 -14.45
N VAL A 29 -18.08 30.70 -14.35
CA VAL A 29 -16.76 30.31 -13.83
C VAL A 29 -16.82 29.80 -12.38
N ALA A 30 -17.70 30.36 -11.54
CA ALA A 30 -17.88 29.88 -10.17
C ALA A 30 -18.65 28.55 -10.12
N GLU A 31 -19.55 28.33 -11.07
CA GLU A 31 -20.30 27.08 -11.24
C GLU A 31 -19.40 25.95 -11.75
N ASP A 32 -18.59 26.19 -12.78
CA ASP A 32 -17.61 25.25 -13.32
C ASP A 32 -16.63 24.79 -12.23
N LYS A 33 -16.11 25.74 -11.43
CA LYS A 33 -15.23 25.44 -10.28
C LYS A 33 -15.93 24.66 -9.16
N ALA A 34 -17.22 24.87 -8.94
CA ALA A 34 -17.97 24.10 -7.96
C ALA A 34 -18.17 22.65 -8.45
N LYS A 35 -18.55 22.49 -9.72
CA LYS A 35 -18.72 21.19 -10.36
C LYS A 35 -17.40 20.40 -10.41
N ALA A 36 -16.28 21.06 -10.72
CA ALA A 36 -14.96 20.47 -10.65
C ALA A 36 -14.65 19.88 -9.27
N ARG A 37 -14.95 20.62 -8.20
CA ARG A 37 -14.75 20.16 -6.80
C ARG A 37 -15.65 18.99 -6.43
N ASP A 38 -16.87 18.94 -6.95
CA ASP A 38 -17.79 17.83 -6.69
C ASP A 38 -17.29 16.54 -7.35
N LEU A 39 -16.89 16.64 -8.62
CA LEU A 39 -16.24 15.54 -9.36
C LEU A 39 -14.94 15.09 -8.68
N TYR A 40 -14.12 16.01 -8.18
CA TYR A 40 -12.91 15.67 -7.44
C TYR A 40 -13.20 14.88 -6.16
N ARG A 41 -14.24 15.24 -5.40
CA ARG A 41 -14.64 14.47 -4.21
C ARG A 41 -15.18 13.09 -4.55
N GLU A 42 -15.92 12.97 -5.66
CA GLU A 42 -16.37 11.68 -6.19
C GLU A 42 -15.17 10.81 -6.60
N ALA A 43 -14.22 11.38 -7.33
CA ALA A 43 -13.00 10.70 -7.75
C ALA A 43 -12.16 10.22 -6.55
N ASN A 44 -12.03 11.05 -5.52
CA ASN A 44 -11.41 10.68 -4.23
C ASN A 44 -12.13 9.48 -3.60
N THR A 45 -13.46 9.47 -3.62
CA THR A 45 -14.27 8.35 -3.10
C THR A 45 -14.03 7.06 -3.89
N ASN A 46 -13.98 7.14 -5.22
CA ASN A 46 -13.69 6.00 -6.09
C ASN A 46 -12.27 5.47 -5.85
N PHE A 47 -11.30 6.38 -5.66
CA PHE A 47 -9.93 6.03 -5.33
C PHE A 47 -9.82 5.29 -4.00
N ASP A 48 -10.50 5.79 -2.96
CA ASP A 48 -10.51 5.15 -1.63
C ASP A 48 -11.18 3.77 -1.66
N ARG A 49 -12.10 3.55 -2.61
CA ARG A 49 -12.68 2.25 -2.91
C ARG A 49 -11.80 1.36 -3.79
N GLY A 50 -10.62 1.79 -4.21
CA GLY A 50 -9.74 1.03 -5.10
C GLY A 50 -10.19 1.00 -6.57
N GLN A 51 -11.19 1.79 -6.95
CA GLN A 51 -11.70 1.91 -8.31
C GLN A 51 -10.82 2.87 -9.13
N PHE A 52 -9.52 2.58 -9.24
CA PHE A 52 -8.52 3.52 -9.76
C PHE A 52 -8.81 4.00 -11.18
N LYS A 53 -9.27 3.12 -12.08
CA LYS A 53 -9.65 3.51 -13.45
C LYS A 53 -10.81 4.50 -13.46
N LEU A 54 -11.86 4.23 -12.67
CA LEU A 54 -13.00 5.12 -12.56
C LEU A 54 -12.58 6.45 -11.92
N ALA A 55 -11.77 6.41 -10.86
CA ALA A 55 -11.23 7.60 -10.22
C ALA A 55 -10.43 8.46 -11.23
N ALA A 56 -9.54 7.84 -12.02
CA ALA A 56 -8.77 8.52 -13.05
C ALA A 56 -9.68 9.19 -14.10
N ASP A 57 -10.73 8.50 -14.57
CA ASP A 57 -11.69 9.07 -15.51
C ASP A 57 -12.47 10.24 -14.88
N THR A 58 -12.89 10.11 -13.62
CA THR A 58 -13.60 11.18 -12.90
C THR A 58 -12.70 12.39 -12.62
N TYR A 59 -11.40 12.21 -12.30
CA TYR A 59 -10.46 13.33 -12.18
C TYR A 59 -10.28 14.06 -13.51
N LYS A 60 -10.23 13.34 -14.64
CA LYS A 60 -10.18 13.97 -15.97
C LYS A 60 -11.41 14.84 -16.22
N SER A 61 -12.60 14.38 -15.80
CA SER A 61 -13.81 15.19 -15.85
C SER A 61 -13.69 16.44 -14.96
N ALA A 62 -13.16 16.33 -13.75
CA ALA A 62 -12.93 17.49 -12.87
C ALA A 62 -12.00 18.53 -13.51
N ILE A 63 -10.92 18.07 -14.16
CA ILE A 63 -9.96 18.92 -14.87
C ILE A 63 -10.60 19.59 -16.10
N ALA A 64 -11.55 18.93 -16.76
CA ALA A 64 -12.26 19.51 -17.90
C ALA A 64 -13.14 20.71 -17.49
N GLU A 65 -13.67 20.70 -16.26
CA GLU A 65 -14.44 21.82 -15.69
C GLU A 65 -13.52 22.93 -15.12
N ASP A 66 -12.37 22.57 -14.53
CA ASP A 66 -11.35 23.54 -14.10
C ASP A 66 -9.94 23.09 -14.52
N SER A 67 -9.49 23.61 -15.66
CA SER A 67 -8.17 23.32 -16.22
C SER A 67 -6.97 23.76 -15.35
N GLN A 68 -7.20 24.55 -14.29
CA GLN A 68 -6.16 24.96 -13.35
C GLN A 68 -6.23 24.22 -12.01
N PHE A 69 -7.04 23.15 -11.92
CA PHE A 69 -7.25 22.39 -10.70
C PHE A 69 -6.07 21.45 -10.39
N GLY A 70 -5.02 22.02 -9.78
CA GLY A 70 -3.77 21.32 -9.46
C GLY A 70 -3.97 20.01 -8.69
N ASP A 71 -4.84 19.99 -7.69
CA ASP A 71 -5.09 18.77 -6.88
C ASP A 71 -5.65 17.62 -7.72
N ALA A 72 -6.51 17.93 -8.70
CA ALA A 72 -7.07 16.94 -9.60
C ALA A 72 -6.01 16.37 -10.55
N TYR A 73 -5.09 17.20 -11.06
CA TYR A 73 -3.93 16.70 -11.83
C TYR A 73 -3.02 15.80 -11.00
N HIS A 74 -2.75 16.20 -9.75
CA HIS A 74 -1.95 15.40 -8.83
C HIS A 74 -2.59 14.01 -8.61
N ASN A 75 -3.86 13.98 -8.21
CA ASN A 75 -4.54 12.73 -7.88
C ASN A 75 -4.88 11.88 -9.12
N LEU A 76 -5.03 12.48 -10.31
CA LEU A 76 -5.13 11.75 -11.58
C LEU A 76 -3.85 10.94 -11.85
N ALA A 77 -2.68 11.59 -11.75
CA ALA A 77 -1.42 10.93 -11.98
C ALA A 77 -1.20 9.78 -10.98
N LEU A 78 -1.53 10.01 -9.71
CA LEU A 78 -1.53 8.99 -8.67
C LEU A 78 -2.44 7.80 -9.00
N ALA A 79 -3.68 8.05 -9.45
CA ALA A 79 -4.60 6.99 -9.86
C ALA A 79 -4.05 6.18 -11.05
N ASN A 80 -3.41 6.86 -12.00
CA ASN A 80 -2.83 6.19 -13.16
C ASN A 80 -1.59 5.35 -12.84
N GLU A 81 -0.88 5.57 -11.72
CA GLU A 81 0.16 4.61 -11.31
C GLU A 81 -0.41 3.20 -11.04
N MET A 82 -1.70 3.12 -10.67
CA MET A 82 -2.46 1.88 -10.49
C MET A 82 -3.30 1.49 -11.73
N VAL A 83 -3.07 2.11 -12.88
CA VAL A 83 -3.80 1.81 -14.13
C VAL A 83 -2.82 1.66 -15.30
N ASP A 84 -2.06 2.71 -15.57
CA ASP A 84 -1.07 2.79 -16.65
C ASP A 84 0.05 3.75 -16.21
N ARG A 85 1.20 3.16 -15.84
CA ARG A 85 2.38 3.90 -15.40
C ARG A 85 2.88 4.91 -16.45
N LYS A 86 2.76 4.61 -17.75
CA LYS A 86 3.20 5.54 -18.80
C LYS A 86 2.31 6.77 -18.80
N GLN A 87 1.00 6.57 -18.70
CA GLN A 87 0.04 7.66 -18.58
C GLN A 87 0.27 8.46 -17.27
N ALA A 88 0.58 7.78 -16.16
CA ALA A 88 0.89 8.42 -14.88
C ALA A 88 2.07 9.39 -14.98
N ILE A 89 3.15 9.00 -15.65
CA ILE A 89 4.33 9.87 -15.88
C ILE A 89 3.93 11.14 -16.63
N GLU A 90 3.12 11.01 -17.68
CA GLU A 90 2.65 12.16 -18.45
C GLU A 90 1.71 13.06 -17.64
N ASP A 91 0.85 12.48 -16.81
CA ASP A 91 -0.03 13.24 -15.93
C ASP A 91 0.75 13.94 -14.79
N TRP A 92 1.82 13.32 -14.28
CA TRP A 92 2.73 13.98 -13.34
C TRP A 92 3.44 15.19 -13.95
N LYS A 93 3.87 15.08 -15.21
CA LYS A 93 4.45 16.21 -15.95
C LYS A 93 3.44 17.35 -16.11
N LYS A 94 2.17 17.04 -16.38
CA LYS A 94 1.09 18.05 -16.42
C LYS A 94 0.83 18.68 -15.06
N PHE A 95 0.82 17.90 -13.97
CA PHE A 95 0.73 18.45 -12.63
C PHE A 95 1.84 19.48 -12.38
N ILE A 96 3.10 19.11 -12.67
CA ILE A 96 4.24 20.04 -12.53
C ILE A 96 4.00 21.32 -13.33
N GLN A 97 3.55 21.23 -14.59
CA GLN A 97 3.28 22.42 -15.43
C GLN A 97 2.22 23.35 -14.83
N VAL A 98 1.12 22.81 -14.29
CA VAL A 98 0.01 23.59 -13.71
C VAL A 98 0.37 24.12 -12.31
N ALA A 99 1.25 23.43 -11.60
CA ALA A 99 1.67 23.74 -10.24
C ALA A 99 2.93 24.64 -10.17
N GLU A 100 3.71 24.73 -11.24
CA GLU A 100 4.97 25.49 -11.26
C GLU A 100 4.75 26.96 -10.85
N GLY A 101 5.57 27.44 -9.91
CA GLY A 101 5.50 28.82 -9.43
C GLY A 101 4.34 29.12 -8.46
N ARG A 102 3.49 28.13 -8.16
CA ARG A 102 2.43 28.25 -7.15
C ARG A 102 2.98 27.82 -5.80
N GLU A 103 3.01 28.73 -4.83
CA GLU A 103 3.65 28.49 -3.52
C GLU A 103 2.99 27.31 -2.78
N GLU A 104 1.69 27.10 -2.97
CA GLU A 104 0.94 25.99 -2.36
C GLU A 104 1.45 24.60 -2.77
N TYR A 105 2.14 24.47 -3.91
CA TYR A 105 2.63 23.18 -4.45
C TYR A 105 4.15 23.06 -4.50
N LYS A 106 4.89 24.03 -3.93
CA LYS A 106 6.35 24.11 -4.07
C LYS A 106 7.08 22.82 -3.70
N PHE A 107 6.71 22.20 -2.57
CA PHE A 107 7.30 20.95 -2.12
C PHE A 107 6.83 19.75 -2.96
N ASP A 108 5.57 19.76 -3.37
CA ASP A 108 5.00 18.69 -4.19
C ASP A 108 5.66 18.65 -5.57
N VAL A 109 5.88 19.80 -6.22
CA VAL A 109 6.59 19.86 -7.50
C VAL A 109 7.99 19.24 -7.39
N ALA A 110 8.75 19.58 -6.35
CA ALA A 110 10.08 19.01 -6.13
C ALA A 110 10.01 17.48 -5.91
N ARG A 111 9.07 17.02 -5.07
CA ARG A 111 8.84 15.58 -4.80
C ARG A 111 8.43 14.83 -6.07
N ILE A 112 7.50 15.38 -6.85
CA ILE A 112 6.99 14.76 -8.06
C ILE A 112 8.06 14.73 -9.16
N ARG A 113 8.93 15.74 -9.28
CA ARG A 113 10.10 15.65 -10.18
C ARG A 113 10.99 14.47 -9.85
N ALA A 114 11.28 14.24 -8.57
CA ALA A 114 12.03 13.07 -8.14
C ALA A 114 11.27 11.77 -8.43
N ARG A 115 9.95 11.73 -8.18
CA ARG A 115 9.12 10.56 -8.50
C ARG A 115 9.10 10.24 -10.00
N VAL A 116 8.99 11.25 -10.86
CA VAL A 116 9.04 11.06 -12.32
C VAL A 116 10.37 10.46 -12.75
N GLN A 117 11.50 10.97 -12.25
CA GLN A 117 12.82 10.39 -12.54
C GLN A 117 12.91 8.93 -12.10
N ILE A 118 12.38 8.62 -10.91
CA ILE A 118 12.30 7.24 -10.41
C ILE A 118 11.46 6.38 -11.36
N LEU A 119 10.23 6.79 -11.68
CA LEU A 119 9.31 6.05 -12.55
C LEU A 119 9.85 5.83 -13.97
N GLU A 120 10.56 6.82 -14.53
CA GLU A 120 11.22 6.72 -15.84
C GLU A 120 12.45 5.79 -15.81
N SER A 121 13.14 5.69 -14.67
CA SER A 121 14.28 4.79 -14.49
C SER A 121 13.88 3.35 -14.09
N MET A 122 12.66 3.16 -13.59
CA MET A 122 12.17 1.86 -13.17
C MET A 122 12.03 0.93 -14.39
N PRO A 123 12.45 -0.34 -14.29
CA PRO A 123 12.21 -1.30 -15.36
C PRO A 123 10.69 -1.49 -15.56
N ALA A 124 10.32 -1.92 -16.77
CA ALA A 124 8.97 -2.38 -17.01
C ALA A 124 8.64 -3.52 -16.02
N LEU A 125 7.49 -3.42 -15.36
CA LEU A 125 7.07 -4.50 -14.46
C LEU A 125 6.83 -5.78 -15.25
N PRO A 126 7.22 -6.94 -14.69
CA PRO A 126 6.80 -8.22 -15.23
C PRO A 126 5.28 -8.33 -15.28
N GLU A 127 4.77 -9.10 -16.25
CA GLU A 127 3.32 -9.17 -16.56
C GLU A 127 2.45 -9.47 -15.33
N ALA A 128 2.92 -10.35 -14.45
CA ALA A 128 2.18 -10.76 -13.25
C ALA A 128 2.03 -9.63 -12.20
N MET A 129 2.87 -8.59 -12.25
CA MET A 129 2.89 -7.46 -11.32
C MET A 129 2.24 -6.20 -11.92
N GLN A 130 1.72 -6.26 -13.14
CA GLN A 130 1.08 -5.14 -13.79
C GLN A 130 -0.19 -4.70 -13.04
N PRO A 131 -0.47 -3.39 -12.90
CA PRO A 131 -1.70 -2.90 -12.28
C PRO A 131 -2.99 -3.48 -12.89
N ALA A 132 -2.98 -3.80 -14.18
CA ALA A 132 -4.09 -4.46 -14.88
C ALA A 132 -4.47 -5.84 -14.31
N ARG A 133 -3.62 -6.45 -13.48
CA ARG A 133 -3.88 -7.71 -12.78
C ARG A 133 -4.57 -7.52 -11.42
N TYR A 134 -4.74 -6.28 -10.97
CA TYR A 134 -5.43 -5.98 -9.71
C TYR A 134 -6.93 -6.30 -9.82
N VAL A 135 -7.45 -7.11 -8.88
CA VAL A 135 -8.87 -7.52 -8.84
C VAL A 135 -9.58 -6.85 -7.68
N LEU A 136 -10.41 -5.86 -7.96
CA LEU A 136 -11.04 -5.01 -6.95
C LEU A 136 -11.86 -5.80 -5.91
N GLU A 137 -12.65 -6.77 -6.36
CA GLU A 137 -13.61 -7.54 -5.56
C GLU A 137 -12.92 -8.43 -4.53
N ALA A 138 -11.67 -8.83 -4.80
CA ALA A 138 -10.87 -9.57 -3.83
C ALA A 138 -10.38 -8.65 -2.70
N GLY A 139 -10.20 -7.36 -2.97
CA GLY A 139 -9.59 -6.40 -2.05
C GLY A 139 -8.08 -6.64 -1.85
N ASP A 140 -7.50 -5.89 -0.92
CA ASP A 140 -6.12 -6.04 -0.48
C ASP A 140 -6.02 -5.77 1.03
N TYR A 141 -4.81 -5.79 1.58
CA TYR A 141 -4.53 -5.34 2.94
C TYR A 141 -3.34 -4.37 2.98
N TYR A 142 -3.08 -3.68 1.86
CA TYR A 142 -1.95 -2.77 1.69
C TYR A 142 -1.91 -1.69 2.77
N TRP A 143 -3.06 -1.08 3.07
CA TRP A 143 -3.12 -0.01 4.06
C TRP A 143 -2.70 -0.44 5.47
N THR A 144 -2.91 -1.71 5.81
CA THR A 144 -2.51 -2.28 7.10
C THR A 144 -0.98 -2.41 7.21
N ILE A 145 -0.29 -2.63 6.08
CA ILE A 145 1.16 -2.94 6.04
C ILE A 145 2.02 -1.78 5.48
N SER A 146 1.40 -0.81 4.81
CA SER A 146 2.06 0.26 4.03
C SER A 146 3.15 1.00 4.81
N ARG A 147 2.88 1.41 6.04
CA ARG A 147 3.82 2.17 6.89
C ARG A 147 5.19 1.51 7.04
N ASN A 148 5.23 0.17 7.06
CA ASN A 148 6.46 -0.58 7.24
C ASN A 148 6.98 -1.20 5.93
N SER A 149 6.15 -1.22 4.88
CA SER A 149 6.45 -1.91 3.62
C SER A 149 6.91 -0.96 2.52
N GLU A 150 6.47 0.30 2.53
CA GLU A 150 6.91 1.32 1.57
C GLU A 150 8.44 1.50 1.65
N GLY A 151 9.13 1.31 0.52
CA GLY A 151 10.59 1.34 0.44
C GLY A 151 11.27 -0.03 0.56
N GLU A 152 10.52 -1.09 0.87
CA GLU A 152 11.04 -2.46 0.95
C GLU A 152 10.96 -3.20 -0.39
N GLU A 153 10.49 -2.55 -1.46
CA GLU A 153 10.31 -3.15 -2.78
C GLU A 153 11.66 -3.49 -3.46
N TRP A 154 11.66 -4.55 -4.27
CA TRP A 154 12.76 -4.82 -5.20
C TRP A 154 12.61 -3.98 -6.47
N THR A 155 13.70 -3.36 -6.93
CA THR A 155 13.73 -2.52 -8.13
C THR A 155 14.32 -3.23 -9.35
N GLU A 156 14.95 -4.39 -9.15
CA GLU A 156 15.54 -5.22 -10.20
C GLU A 156 14.83 -6.57 -10.26
N PHE A 157 14.53 -7.02 -11.49
CA PHE A 157 13.85 -8.28 -11.75
C PHE A 157 14.61 -9.13 -12.79
N PRO A 158 14.56 -10.47 -12.68
CA PRO A 158 13.91 -11.25 -11.63
C PRO A 158 14.68 -11.19 -10.30
N VAL A 159 13.95 -11.31 -9.18
CA VAL A 159 14.56 -11.39 -7.85
C VAL A 159 15.17 -12.78 -7.67
N LYS A 160 16.47 -12.82 -7.41
CA LYS A 160 17.23 -14.08 -7.36
C LYS A 160 17.15 -14.70 -5.98
N VAL A 161 16.73 -15.95 -5.91
CA VAL A 161 16.53 -16.70 -4.66
C VAL A 161 17.51 -17.87 -4.58
N PHE A 162 18.19 -17.98 -3.44
CA PHE A 162 19.00 -19.14 -3.08
C PHE A 162 18.32 -19.91 -1.94
N LEU A 163 17.86 -21.13 -2.24
CA LEU A 163 17.17 -21.97 -1.26
C LEU A 163 18.13 -22.70 -0.30
N GLY A 164 19.43 -22.73 -0.58
CA GLY A 164 20.40 -23.46 0.24
C GLY A 164 20.18 -24.98 0.25
N SER A 165 20.79 -25.65 1.23
CA SER A 165 20.70 -27.10 1.41
C SER A 165 20.20 -27.40 2.82
N ALA A 166 18.88 -27.54 2.97
CA ALA A 166 18.28 -27.97 4.23
C ALA A 166 18.78 -29.37 4.63
N GLN A 167 18.88 -29.64 5.94
CA GLN A 167 19.40 -30.90 6.46
C GLN A 167 18.49 -32.10 6.15
N GLN A 168 17.19 -31.87 5.93
CA GLN A 168 16.21 -32.91 5.65
C GLN A 168 15.63 -32.73 4.24
N LEU A 169 15.56 -33.81 3.46
CA LEU A 169 15.00 -33.80 2.09
C LEU A 169 13.59 -33.19 2.04
N LYS A 170 12.73 -33.57 2.98
CA LYS A 170 11.36 -33.05 3.09
C LYS A 170 11.30 -31.53 3.28
N TRP A 171 12.33 -30.91 3.88
CA TRP A 171 12.41 -29.46 4.03
C TRP A 171 12.88 -28.79 2.75
N GLN A 172 13.79 -29.42 2.00
CA GLN A 172 14.18 -28.96 0.66
C GLN A 172 12.98 -28.98 -0.29
N GLU A 173 12.18 -30.05 -0.26
CA GLU A 173 10.95 -30.15 -1.04
C GLU A 173 9.94 -29.06 -0.65
N GLY A 174 9.72 -28.84 0.65
CA GLY A 174 8.81 -27.79 1.11
C GLY A 174 9.27 -26.39 0.70
N ALA A 175 10.57 -26.10 0.83
CA ALA A 175 11.16 -24.84 0.39
C ALA A 175 11.02 -24.63 -1.12
N ARG A 176 11.22 -25.70 -1.91
CA ARG A 176 11.05 -25.65 -3.36
C ARG A 176 9.60 -25.36 -3.75
N GLU A 177 8.65 -26.04 -3.13
CA GLU A 177 7.22 -25.79 -3.37
C GLU A 177 6.82 -24.36 -3.00
N ALA A 178 7.33 -23.83 -1.89
CA ALA A 178 7.08 -22.43 -1.49
C ALA A 178 7.64 -21.42 -2.49
N PHE A 179 8.84 -21.68 -3.03
CA PHE A 179 9.41 -20.88 -4.12
C PHE A 179 8.51 -20.94 -5.35
N ASP A 180 8.12 -22.13 -5.80
CA ASP A 180 7.32 -22.30 -7.02
C ASP A 180 5.95 -21.61 -6.89
N THR A 181 5.35 -21.63 -5.68
CA THR A 181 4.13 -20.90 -5.35
C THR A 181 4.25 -19.40 -5.62
N TRP A 182 5.31 -18.74 -5.15
CA TRP A 182 5.51 -17.31 -5.42
C TRP A 182 6.01 -17.03 -6.83
N ALA A 183 6.88 -17.89 -7.38
CA ALA A 183 7.42 -17.74 -8.73
C ALA A 183 6.33 -17.78 -9.82
N ALA A 184 5.17 -18.39 -9.52
CA ALA A 184 4.01 -18.39 -10.41
C ALA A 184 3.35 -17.01 -10.57
N VAL A 185 3.53 -16.10 -9.60
CA VAL A 185 2.87 -14.77 -9.58
C VAL A 185 3.86 -13.61 -9.44
N PHE A 186 5.10 -13.87 -9.05
CA PHE A 186 6.14 -12.89 -8.85
C PHE A 186 7.40 -13.33 -9.62
N PRO A 187 8.11 -12.41 -10.28
CA PRO A 187 9.30 -12.70 -11.11
C PRO A 187 10.49 -13.19 -10.27
N LEU A 188 10.48 -14.45 -9.84
CA LEU A 188 11.55 -15.07 -9.08
C LEU A 188 12.41 -15.97 -9.97
N GLN A 189 13.71 -16.00 -9.66
CA GLN A 189 14.66 -16.89 -10.33
C GLN A 189 15.51 -17.63 -9.30
N LEU A 190 15.62 -18.95 -9.42
CA LEU A 190 16.57 -19.71 -8.61
C LEU A 190 18.00 -19.52 -9.09
N VAL A 191 18.91 -19.37 -8.14
CA VAL A 191 20.35 -19.36 -8.38
C VAL A 191 21.05 -20.41 -7.54
N ALA A 192 22.14 -20.97 -8.07
CA ALA A 192 22.88 -22.05 -7.41
C ALA A 192 23.85 -21.55 -6.32
N LEU A 193 24.25 -20.28 -6.36
CA LEU A 193 25.24 -19.71 -5.44
C LEU A 193 24.62 -18.58 -4.62
N SER A 194 24.77 -18.66 -3.29
CA SER A 194 24.25 -17.66 -2.33
C SER A 194 24.64 -16.21 -2.68
N LYS A 195 25.90 -15.97 -3.09
CA LYS A 195 26.40 -14.64 -3.49
C LYS A 195 25.68 -13.99 -4.67
N GLN A 196 24.96 -14.78 -5.47
CA GLN A 196 24.19 -14.26 -6.61
C GLN A 196 22.77 -13.84 -6.19
N ALA A 197 22.29 -14.32 -5.05
CA ALA A 197 20.92 -14.16 -4.61
C ALA A 197 20.67 -12.84 -3.86
N ASP A 198 19.48 -12.29 -4.12
CA ASP A 198 18.82 -11.20 -3.40
C ASP A 198 18.14 -11.73 -2.14
N ILE A 199 17.52 -12.91 -2.21
CA ILE A 199 16.87 -13.60 -1.08
C ILE A 199 17.60 -14.91 -0.79
N ARG A 200 17.99 -15.12 0.47
CA ARG A 200 18.78 -16.29 0.91
C ARG A 200 18.07 -17.01 2.05
N LEU A 201 17.85 -18.31 1.89
CA LEU A 201 17.43 -19.15 3.01
C LEU A 201 18.66 -19.60 3.79
N ASN A 202 18.65 -19.33 5.09
CA ASN A 202 19.65 -19.77 6.03
C ASN A 202 19.12 -20.95 6.86
N TRP A 203 19.81 -22.07 6.76
CA TRP A 203 19.55 -23.31 7.50
C TRP A 203 20.52 -23.52 8.66
N GLU A 204 21.35 -22.53 9.00
CA GLU A 204 22.18 -22.58 10.19
C GLU A 204 21.31 -22.05 11.34
N GLY A 205 20.79 -22.96 12.17
CA GLY A 205 19.83 -22.63 13.23
C GLY A 205 20.34 -21.50 14.10
N GLY A 206 19.74 -20.31 13.96
CA GLY A 206 20.04 -19.17 14.82
C GLY A 206 19.47 -19.42 16.21
N TYR A 207 20.26 -19.09 17.24
CA TYR A 207 19.71 -18.92 18.59
C TYR A 207 18.66 -17.81 18.54
N PHE A 208 17.40 -18.16 18.75
CA PHE A 208 16.34 -17.21 19.06
C PHE A 208 16.64 -16.63 20.45
N GLU A 209 17.03 -15.36 20.55
CA GLU A 209 16.85 -14.63 21.80
C GLU A 209 15.38 -14.21 21.87
N PRO A 210 14.56 -14.74 22.80
CA PRO A 210 13.22 -14.24 22.99
C PRO A 210 13.31 -12.86 23.64
N GLY A 211 13.35 -11.81 22.81
CA GLY A 211 13.90 -10.53 23.27
C GLY A 211 13.37 -9.29 22.57
N ARG A 212 12.05 -9.12 22.45
CA ARG A 212 11.30 -7.88 22.76
C ARG A 212 9.83 -8.05 22.36
N VAL A 213 8.94 -7.80 23.31
CA VAL A 213 7.50 -7.66 23.03
C VAL A 213 7.32 -6.48 22.08
N GLY A 214 7.05 -6.73 20.80
CA GLY A 214 6.73 -5.69 19.82
C GLY A 214 7.23 -5.91 18.38
N GLU A 215 8.21 -6.79 18.15
CA GLU A 215 8.76 -7.05 16.81
C GLU A 215 8.64 -8.56 16.52
N GLU A 216 7.66 -8.93 15.70
CA GLU A 216 7.41 -10.31 15.27
C GLU A 216 8.08 -10.62 13.91
N GLU A 217 9.01 -9.76 13.45
CA GLU A 217 9.67 -9.81 12.12
C GLU A 217 11.02 -10.58 12.09
N ASP A 218 11.35 -11.36 13.12
CA ASP A 218 12.72 -11.87 13.34
C ASP A 218 13.20 -12.94 12.34
N TRP A 219 12.32 -13.49 11.50
CA TRP A 219 12.68 -14.56 10.54
C TRP A 219 13.25 -14.00 9.23
N VAL A 220 12.92 -12.76 8.85
CA VAL A 220 13.44 -12.12 7.62
C VAL A 220 14.23 -10.88 7.96
N GLN A 221 15.55 -10.98 7.81
CA GLN A 221 16.45 -9.87 8.02
C GLN A 221 16.84 -9.22 6.70
N ILE A 222 16.58 -7.92 6.58
CA ILE A 222 17.11 -7.10 5.50
C ILE A 222 18.48 -6.60 5.93
N LYS A 223 19.53 -6.90 5.14
CA LYS A 223 20.89 -6.48 5.45
C LYS A 223 21.68 -6.10 4.20
N PRO A 224 22.71 -5.24 4.33
CA PRO A 224 23.65 -5.00 3.25
C PRO A 224 24.52 -6.24 2.98
N ASP A 225 24.83 -6.48 1.71
CA ASP A 225 25.77 -7.47 1.21
C ASP A 225 27.03 -6.74 0.74
N GLY A 226 28.02 -6.64 1.64
CA GLY A 226 29.25 -5.87 1.44
C GLY A 226 29.33 -4.62 2.33
N GLU A 227 30.40 -3.84 2.14
CA GLU A 227 30.68 -2.63 2.92
C GLU A 227 30.46 -1.35 2.10
N GLY A 228 30.07 -0.27 2.77
CA GLY A 228 29.90 1.06 2.18
C GLY A 228 28.51 1.36 1.63
N PHE A 229 28.32 2.60 1.14
CA PHE A 229 27.02 3.13 0.70
C PHE A 229 26.41 2.44 -0.53
N ASN A 230 27.21 1.67 -1.27
CA ASN A 230 26.77 0.93 -2.47
C ASN A 230 26.55 -0.56 -2.19
N ALA A 231 26.51 -0.98 -0.92
CA ALA A 231 26.27 -2.37 -0.57
C ALA A 231 24.90 -2.83 -1.10
N ARG A 232 24.87 -3.97 -1.78
CA ARG A 232 23.64 -4.53 -2.34
C ARG A 232 22.72 -4.95 -1.19
N ARG A 233 21.44 -4.62 -1.25
CA ARG A 233 20.45 -5.10 -0.27
C ARG A 233 20.19 -6.60 -0.49
N ILE A 234 20.15 -7.37 0.60
CA ILE A 234 19.72 -8.77 0.60
C ILE A 234 18.71 -9.03 1.71
N ALA A 235 17.80 -9.97 1.47
CA ALA A 235 16.91 -10.53 2.49
C ALA A 235 17.40 -11.92 2.90
N VAL A 236 17.50 -12.18 4.20
CA VAL A 236 17.87 -13.49 4.74
C VAL A 236 16.73 -14.05 5.56
N ILE A 237 16.19 -15.18 5.11
CA ILE A 237 15.16 -15.95 5.80
C ILE A 237 15.86 -16.98 6.67
N THR A 238 15.74 -16.87 7.99
CA THR A 238 16.33 -17.82 8.95
C THR A 238 15.24 -18.72 9.51
N VAL A 239 15.34 -20.02 9.23
CA VAL A 239 14.31 -20.99 9.65
C VAL A 239 14.69 -21.60 11.00
N ASN A 240 13.76 -21.63 11.96
CA ASN A 240 13.98 -22.35 13.20
C ASN A 240 13.94 -23.87 12.99
N LEU A 241 15.10 -24.50 13.11
CA LEU A 241 15.28 -25.95 12.90
C LEU A 241 15.11 -26.81 14.15
N SER A 242 14.92 -26.19 15.33
CA SER A 242 14.77 -26.92 16.60
C SER A 242 13.43 -27.65 16.72
N ALA A 243 12.45 -27.32 15.88
CA ALA A 243 11.13 -27.93 15.88
C ALA A 243 11.01 -29.05 14.83
N HIS A 244 10.11 -30.00 15.09
CA HIS A 244 9.89 -31.17 14.25
C HIS A 244 8.92 -30.85 13.10
N TRP A 245 9.38 -30.07 12.13
CA TRP A 245 8.54 -29.69 10.98
C TRP A 245 8.38 -30.83 9.96
N GLY A 246 7.14 -31.03 9.50
CA GLY A 246 6.86 -31.80 8.29
C GLY A 246 7.19 -31.01 7.02
N LYS A 247 7.04 -31.66 5.86
CA LYS A 247 7.18 -31.00 4.56
C LYS A 247 6.22 -29.81 4.39
N ASN A 248 4.94 -30.04 4.70
CA ASN A 248 3.87 -29.06 4.50
C ASN A 248 4.04 -27.84 5.41
N ASP A 249 4.52 -28.05 6.64
CA ASP A 249 4.81 -26.96 7.58
C ASP A 249 5.95 -26.10 7.04
N MET A 250 7.03 -26.74 6.58
CA MET A 250 8.17 -26.04 6.00
C MET A 250 7.78 -25.24 4.76
N ARG A 251 6.94 -25.80 3.89
CA ARG A 251 6.37 -25.09 2.74
C ARG A 251 5.57 -23.87 3.18
N ALA A 252 4.69 -24.01 4.16
CA ALA A 252 3.86 -22.91 4.65
C ALA A 252 4.69 -21.78 5.27
N ILE A 253 5.64 -22.13 6.13
CA ILE A 253 6.58 -21.19 6.77
C ILE A 253 7.35 -20.43 5.69
N ILE A 254 8.04 -21.14 4.79
CA ILE A 254 8.87 -20.49 3.77
C ILE A 254 8.03 -19.65 2.82
N ALA A 255 6.81 -20.07 2.49
CA ALA A 255 5.92 -19.26 1.67
C ALA A 255 5.55 -17.94 2.39
N HIS A 256 5.26 -17.99 3.68
CA HIS A 256 4.99 -16.77 4.46
C HIS A 256 6.20 -15.84 4.51
N GLU A 257 7.38 -16.38 4.88
CA GLU A 257 8.61 -15.60 4.97
C GLU A 257 9.07 -15.04 3.62
N LEU A 258 8.81 -15.76 2.52
CA LEU A 258 9.04 -15.21 1.19
C LEU A 258 8.17 -13.96 0.95
N GLY A 259 6.91 -13.93 1.37
CA GLY A 259 6.08 -12.73 1.24
C GLY A 259 6.67 -11.52 1.98
N HIS A 260 7.23 -11.73 3.17
CA HIS A 260 7.99 -10.69 3.88
C HIS A 260 9.26 -10.27 3.13
N ALA A 261 10.02 -11.23 2.58
CA ALA A 261 11.21 -10.94 1.79
C ALA A 261 10.91 -10.25 0.45
N LEU A 262 9.67 -10.34 -0.03
CA LEU A 262 9.16 -9.57 -1.18
C LEU A 262 8.67 -8.17 -0.79
N GLY A 263 8.76 -7.78 0.48
CA GLY A 263 8.48 -6.43 0.96
C GLY A 263 7.19 -6.26 1.74
N VAL A 264 6.38 -7.32 1.94
CA VAL A 264 5.18 -7.23 2.78
C VAL A 264 5.58 -7.24 4.25
N LYS A 265 5.66 -6.08 4.89
CA LYS A 265 6.00 -5.94 6.32
C LYS A 265 4.75 -5.81 7.18
N GLY A 266 4.22 -6.96 7.55
CA GLY A 266 3.01 -7.12 8.35
C GLY A 266 2.17 -8.30 7.86
N HIS A 267 0.95 -8.44 8.38
CA HIS A 267 0.15 -9.64 8.21
C HIS A 267 -1.24 -9.34 7.66
N SER A 268 -1.79 -10.32 6.94
CA SER A 268 -3.21 -10.35 6.59
C SER A 268 -4.05 -10.70 7.83
N ASP A 269 -5.29 -10.22 7.84
CA ASP A 269 -6.35 -10.53 8.79
C ASP A 269 -7.17 -11.78 8.42
N SER A 270 -6.95 -12.37 7.23
CA SER A 270 -7.76 -13.47 6.70
C SER A 270 -7.01 -14.80 6.65
N LYS A 271 -7.57 -15.83 7.30
CA LYS A 271 -7.05 -17.23 7.29
C LYS A 271 -6.87 -17.86 5.90
N LYS A 272 -7.37 -17.22 4.84
CA LYS A 272 -7.26 -17.68 3.44
C LYS A 272 -5.98 -17.19 2.75
N ASP A 273 -5.27 -16.25 3.38
CA ASP A 273 -4.10 -15.59 2.80
C ASP A 273 -2.82 -16.27 3.30
N ILE A 274 -1.80 -16.34 2.46
CA ILE A 274 -0.48 -16.84 2.88
C ILE A 274 0.08 -15.96 3.99
N MET A 275 -0.11 -14.64 3.90
CA MET A 275 0.40 -13.67 4.88
C MET A 275 -0.43 -13.61 6.17
N TYR A 276 -1.36 -14.53 6.39
CA TYR A 276 -2.07 -14.63 7.67
C TYR A 276 -1.24 -15.41 8.69
N MET A 277 -1.07 -14.80 9.87
CA MET A 277 -0.44 -15.44 11.02
C MET A 277 -1.49 -15.64 12.13
N GLU A 278 -1.73 -16.89 12.52
CA GLU A 278 -2.56 -17.18 13.70
C GLU A 278 -1.75 -16.90 14.96
N LYS A 279 -1.89 -15.69 15.54
CA LYS A 279 -1.42 -15.44 16.90
C LYS A 279 -2.26 -16.27 17.86
N GLN A 280 -1.66 -17.22 18.58
CA GLN A 280 -2.32 -17.76 19.78
C GLN A 280 -2.43 -16.61 20.80
N ASP A 281 -3.64 -16.11 21.00
CA ASP A 281 -3.92 -15.11 22.02
C ASP A 281 -3.60 -15.71 23.41
N ASN A 282 -2.55 -15.19 24.05
CA ASN A 282 -2.02 -15.67 25.34
C ASN A 282 -2.96 -15.42 26.54
N ARG A 283 -4.27 -15.28 26.31
CA ARG A 283 -5.26 -15.00 27.37
C ARG A 283 -5.89 -16.25 27.97
N HIS A 284 -5.69 -17.43 27.37
CA HIS A 284 -6.24 -18.70 27.88
C HIS A 284 -5.24 -19.87 27.92
N SER A 285 -3.93 -19.62 27.75
CA SER A 285 -2.92 -20.67 27.93
C SER A 285 -2.65 -20.87 29.43
N PHE A 286 -3.23 -21.92 30.01
CA PHE A 286 -2.79 -22.42 31.31
C PHE A 286 -1.30 -22.79 31.19
N ARG A 287 -0.44 -22.00 31.84
CA ARG A 287 1.01 -22.19 31.87
C ARG A 287 1.33 -23.44 32.70
N VAL A 288 1.50 -24.58 32.05
CA VAL A 288 2.09 -25.77 32.71
C VAL A 288 3.61 -25.63 32.65
N PRO A 289 4.32 -25.51 33.78
CA PRO A 289 5.77 -25.42 33.78
C PRO A 289 6.38 -26.70 33.18
N GLY A 290 7.26 -26.55 32.18
CA GLY A 290 8.02 -27.68 31.60
C GLY A 290 7.55 -28.17 30.23
N PHE A 291 6.46 -27.66 29.67
CA PHE A 291 6.05 -27.93 28.29
C PHE A 291 6.10 -26.65 27.45
N PRO A 292 7.02 -26.52 26.48
CA PRO A 292 6.94 -25.43 25.50
C PRO A 292 5.68 -25.65 24.67
N LEU A 293 4.81 -24.63 24.60
CA LEU A 293 3.66 -24.65 23.69
C LEU A 293 4.19 -24.83 22.26
N PRO A 294 3.73 -25.84 21.50
CA PRO A 294 4.14 -25.95 20.11
C PRO A 294 3.60 -24.72 19.37
N ILE A 295 4.49 -23.97 18.73
CA ILE A 295 4.11 -22.97 17.73
C ILE A 295 3.46 -23.76 16.59
N THR A 296 2.13 -23.91 16.61
CA THR A 296 1.42 -24.57 15.52
C THR A 296 1.17 -23.53 14.43
N TRP A 297 2.07 -23.44 13.45
CA TRP A 297 1.78 -22.76 12.18
C TRP A 297 0.60 -23.48 11.51
N ARG A 298 -0.59 -22.89 11.52
CA ARG A 298 -1.84 -23.51 11.02
C ARG A 298 -2.25 -23.07 9.62
N SER A 299 -1.50 -22.17 8.97
CA SER A 299 -1.82 -21.77 7.60
C SER A 299 -1.37 -22.86 6.61
N LEU A 300 -2.29 -23.77 6.27
CA LEU A 300 -2.08 -24.76 5.21
C LEU A 300 -2.38 -24.20 3.81
N VAL A 301 -2.53 -22.88 3.68
CA VAL A 301 -2.76 -22.22 2.39
C VAL A 301 -1.62 -22.57 1.45
N LYS A 302 -1.98 -23.05 0.24
CA LYS A 302 -1.01 -23.56 -0.74
C LYS A 302 -0.59 -22.55 -1.78
N GLN A 303 -1.48 -21.61 -2.08
CA GLN A 303 -1.33 -20.62 -3.14
C GLN A 303 -1.65 -19.24 -2.57
N PRO A 304 -0.98 -18.17 -3.03
CA PRO A 304 -1.29 -16.82 -2.58
C PRO A 304 -2.75 -16.54 -2.95
N SER A 305 -3.49 -15.92 -2.04
CA SER A 305 -4.83 -15.48 -2.39
C SER A 305 -4.75 -14.30 -3.36
N GLN A 306 -5.86 -13.96 -4.00
CA GLN A 306 -5.92 -12.73 -4.80
C GLN A 306 -5.64 -11.48 -3.95
N ARG A 307 -5.91 -11.50 -2.62
CA ARG A 307 -5.55 -10.40 -1.72
C ARG A 307 -4.05 -10.29 -1.54
N ASP A 308 -3.33 -11.42 -1.39
CA ASP A 308 -1.86 -11.42 -1.33
C ASP A 308 -1.27 -10.81 -2.61
N ILE A 309 -1.78 -11.24 -3.77
CA ILE A 309 -1.35 -10.75 -5.07
C ILE A 309 -1.67 -9.25 -5.23
N ASN A 310 -2.89 -8.83 -4.89
CA ASN A 310 -3.30 -7.43 -4.98
C ASN A 310 -2.46 -6.54 -4.06
N THR A 311 -2.13 -6.99 -2.85
CA THR A 311 -1.25 -6.25 -1.93
C THR A 311 0.12 -6.04 -2.54
N LEU A 312 0.70 -7.06 -3.18
CA LEU A 312 1.97 -6.93 -3.90
C LEU A 312 1.86 -6.00 -5.12
N ILE A 313 0.81 -6.13 -5.93
CA ILE A 313 0.58 -5.22 -7.06
C ILE A 313 0.51 -3.77 -6.55
N ARG A 314 -0.22 -3.53 -5.46
CA ARG A 314 -0.37 -2.19 -4.88
C ARG A 314 0.94 -1.67 -4.32
N LEU A 315 1.69 -2.50 -3.58
CA LEU A 315 2.99 -2.12 -3.03
C LEU A 315 3.99 -1.73 -4.13
N TYR A 316 4.10 -2.50 -5.21
CA TYR A 316 5.08 -2.27 -6.27
C TYR A 316 4.67 -1.22 -7.32
N ASN A 317 3.47 -0.65 -7.22
CA ASN A 317 2.98 0.35 -8.16
C ASN A 317 2.54 1.66 -7.51
N HIS A 318 2.00 1.64 -6.29
CA HIS A 318 1.47 2.83 -5.65
C HIS A 318 2.57 3.62 -4.93
N PRO A 319 2.62 4.96 -5.02
CA PRO A 319 3.66 5.78 -4.39
C PRO A 319 3.47 5.98 -2.88
N GLY A 320 2.73 5.10 -2.21
CA GLY A 320 2.50 5.21 -0.77
C GLY A 320 1.32 6.06 -0.30
N SER A 321 1.06 5.98 1.01
CA SER A 321 -0.08 6.59 1.73
C SER A 321 0.00 8.11 1.90
N SER A 322 1.19 8.68 1.85
CA SER A 322 1.46 10.07 2.19
C SER A 322 1.30 11.06 1.03
N VAL A 323 0.96 10.57 -0.17
CA VAL A 323 1.10 11.35 -1.40
C VAL A 323 -0.22 12.00 -1.85
N ARG A 324 -1.40 11.46 -1.49
CA ARG A 324 -2.69 11.96 -2.02
C ARG A 324 -3.18 13.24 -1.34
N PHE A 325 -3.66 14.21 -2.11
CA PHE A 325 -4.42 15.36 -1.59
C PHE A 325 -5.86 14.96 -1.24
N LYS A 326 -6.39 15.47 -0.14
CA LYS A 326 -7.72 15.09 0.37
C LYS A 326 -8.77 16.16 0.11
#